data_AF-A0A0S7WDU5-F1
#
_entry.id   AF-A0A0S7WDU5-F1
#
_cell.length_a   1.000
_cell.length_b   1.000
_cell.length_c   1.000
_cell.angle_alpha   90.00
_cell.angle_beta   90.00
_cell.angle_gamma   90.00
#
_symmetry.space_group_name_H-M   'P 1'
#
loop_
_entity.id
_entity.type
_entity.pdbx_description
1 polymer ?
#
loop_
_entity_poly.entity_id
_entity_poly.type
_entity_poly.pdbx_seq_one_letter_code
_entity_poly.pdbx_strand_id
1 'polypeptide(L)'
;MNPEPLSEAKIWFRQAESNYRFLSVAKKSESYDLVCFLSQQVAEEALKAYLFCQGREETSTHAITELCQIASKYDDEFLQLKSQIESLNYFNIVVNHSNPIESGLPSTFFSQADAEKAITTAKEVLDFVKSRLPFNPADNPIAD
;
A
#
# COMPACT_ATOMS: atom_id res chain seq x y z
N MET A 1 3.51 -26.30 -4.74
CA MET A 1 2.27 -26.00 -5.47
C MET A 1 2.07 -24.52 -5.27
N ASN A 2 2.18 -23.71 -6.33
CA ASN A 2 1.92 -22.28 -6.18
C ASN A 2 0.45 -22.10 -5.80
N PRO A 3 0.13 -21.29 -4.79
CA PRO A 3 -1.25 -20.97 -4.47
C PRO A 3 -1.92 -20.33 -5.69
N GLU A 4 -3.20 -20.66 -5.89
CA GLU A 4 -4.02 -20.09 -6.97
C GLU A 4 -4.00 -18.56 -6.90
N PRO A 5 -3.81 -17.81 -8.01
CA PRO A 5 -3.67 -16.34 -7.99
C PRO A 5 -4.78 -15.61 -7.22
N LEU A 6 -6.02 -16.10 -7.28
CA LEU A 6 -7.14 -15.51 -6.53
C LEU A 6 -7.02 -15.69 -5.00
N SER A 7 -6.39 -16.78 -4.55
CA SER A 7 -6.11 -17.00 -3.13
C SER A 7 -5.04 -16.04 -2.62
N GLU A 8 -3.98 -15.83 -3.40
CA GLU A 8 -2.95 -14.81 -3.13
C GLU A 8 -3.55 -13.41 -3.10
N ALA A 9 -4.42 -13.08 -4.07
CA ALA A 9 -5.11 -11.79 -4.08
C ALA A 9 -5.86 -11.50 -2.77
N LYS A 10 -6.56 -12.51 -2.22
CA LYS A 10 -7.27 -12.39 -0.94
C LYS A 10 -6.32 -12.17 0.23
N ILE A 11 -5.17 -12.84 0.23
CA ILE A 11 -4.14 -12.69 1.28
C ILE A 11 -3.57 -11.27 1.24
N TRP A 12 -3.13 -10.81 0.07
CA TRP A 12 -2.57 -9.46 -0.11
C TRP A 12 -3.57 -8.37 0.28
N PHE A 13 -4.83 -8.49 -0.15
CA PHE A 13 -5.83 -7.46 0.21
C PHE A 13 -6.14 -7.44 1.71
N ARG A 14 -6.14 -8.60 2.37
CA ARG A 14 -6.30 -8.67 3.84
C ARG A 14 -5.13 -8.05 4.57
N GLN A 15 -3.91 -8.26 4.08
CA GLN A 15 -2.73 -7.64 4.67
C GLN A 15 -2.83 -6.11 4.57
N ALA A 16 -3.30 -5.59 3.42
CA ALA A 16 -3.57 -4.17 3.24
C ALA A 16 -4.62 -3.64 4.23
N GLU A 17 -5.74 -4.34 4.42
CA GLU A 17 -6.75 -3.96 5.43
C GLU A 17 -6.21 -4.01 6.87
N SER A 18 -5.34 -4.99 7.17
CA SER A 18 -4.68 -5.10 8.47
C SER A 18 -3.75 -3.92 8.73
N ASN A 19 -2.86 -3.62 7.80
CA ASN A 19 -1.95 -2.48 7.89
C ASN A 19 -2.71 -1.17 8.01
N TYR A 20 -3.82 -1.01 7.28
CA TYR A 20 -4.67 0.18 7.39
C TYR A 20 -5.28 0.34 8.79
N ARG A 21 -5.73 -0.74 9.44
CA ARG A 21 -6.21 -0.68 10.83
C ARG A 21 -5.10 -0.25 11.81
N PHE A 22 -3.87 -0.73 11.60
CA PHE A 22 -2.71 -0.40 12.42
C PHE A 22 -2.27 1.07 12.31
N LEU A 23 -2.60 1.77 11.22
CA LEU A 23 -2.32 3.22 11.08
C LEU A 23 -2.91 4.03 12.24
N SER A 24 -4.08 3.66 12.75
CA SER A 24 -4.71 4.36 13.87
C SER A 24 -3.93 4.22 15.18
N VAL A 25 -3.24 3.09 15.37
CA VAL A 25 -2.39 2.83 16.54
C VAL A 25 -1.10 3.63 16.41
N ALA A 26 -0.43 3.54 15.25
CA ALA A 26 0.81 4.29 14.98
C ALA A 26 0.60 5.81 15.03
N LYS A 27 -0.55 6.32 14.58
CA LYS A 27 -0.89 7.74 14.69
C LYS A 27 -1.05 8.17 16.15
N LYS A 28 -1.71 7.36 16.98
CA LYS A 28 -1.90 7.66 18.41
C LYS A 28 -0.58 7.66 19.19
N SER A 29 0.42 6.89 18.75
CA SER A 29 1.76 6.90 19.33
C SER A 29 2.66 7.99 18.74
N GLU A 30 2.11 8.91 17.92
CA GLU A 30 2.85 9.99 17.24
C GLU A 30 4.05 9.47 16.41
N SER A 31 3.98 8.20 15.98
CA SER A 31 5.02 7.54 15.18
C SER A 31 4.78 7.84 13.71
N TYR A 32 4.97 9.09 13.31
CA TYR A 32 4.59 9.58 11.98
C TYR A 32 5.36 8.90 10.84
N ASP A 33 6.62 8.55 11.07
CA ASP A 33 7.43 7.71 10.19
C ASP A 33 6.78 6.35 9.94
N LEU A 34 6.33 5.68 11.00
CA LEU A 34 5.66 4.38 10.92
C LEU A 34 4.29 4.50 10.24
N VAL A 35 3.54 5.58 10.49
CA VAL A 35 2.26 5.85 9.79
C VAL A 35 2.49 5.97 8.29
N CYS A 36 3.50 6.73 7.88
CA CYS A 36 3.83 6.92 6.48
C CYS A 36 4.30 5.60 5.82
N PHE A 37 5.14 4.83 6.50
CA PHE A 37 5.59 3.51 6.03
C PHE A 37 4.42 2.55 5.83
N LEU A 38 3.57 2.37 6.85
CA LEU A 38 2.40 1.51 6.76
C LEU A 38 1.42 1.99 5.68
N SER A 39 1.31 3.31 5.45
CA SER A 39 0.44 3.85 4.41
C SER A 39 0.92 3.47 3.00
N GLN A 40 2.24 3.44 2.77
CA GLN A 40 2.81 2.92 1.52
C GLN A 40 2.55 1.40 1.40
N GLN A 41 2.72 0.63 2.48
CA GLN A 41 2.46 -0.81 2.48
C GLN A 41 1.00 -1.13 2.14
N VAL A 42 0.04 -0.38 2.69
CA VAL A 42 -1.39 -0.51 2.36
C VAL A 42 -1.60 -0.35 0.85
N ALA A 43 -1.00 0.69 0.25
CA ALA A 43 -1.12 0.92 -1.19
C ALA A 43 -0.47 -0.21 -2.00
N GLU A 44 0.75 -0.61 -1.65
CA GLU A 44 1.47 -1.70 -2.33
C GLU A 44 0.68 -3.00 -2.31
N GLU A 45 0.24 -3.44 -1.14
CA GLU A 45 -0.44 -4.71 -0.92
C GLU A 45 -1.81 -4.73 -1.61
N ALA A 46 -2.54 -3.62 -1.60
CA ALA A 46 -3.79 -3.47 -2.35
C ALA A 46 -3.54 -3.59 -3.86
N LEU A 47 -2.55 -2.87 -4.40
CA LEU A 47 -2.21 -2.95 -5.82
C LEU A 47 -1.77 -4.37 -6.24
N LYS A 48 -0.98 -5.05 -5.40
CA LYS A 48 -0.61 -6.46 -5.61
C LYS A 48 -1.84 -7.35 -5.65
N ALA A 49 -2.78 -7.19 -4.71
CA ALA A 49 -4.02 -7.96 -4.70
C ALA A 49 -4.81 -7.84 -6.01
N TYR A 50 -4.93 -6.62 -6.54
CA TYR A 50 -5.55 -6.40 -7.85
C TYR A 50 -4.81 -7.15 -8.97
N LEU A 51 -3.48 -7.05 -9.01
CA LEU A 51 -2.67 -7.71 -10.04
C LEU A 51 -2.78 -9.24 -10.01
N PHE A 52 -2.84 -9.83 -8.82
CA PHE A 52 -3.11 -11.27 -8.65
C PHE A 52 -4.50 -11.65 -9.17
N CYS A 53 -5.51 -10.79 -9.03
CA CYS A 53 -6.83 -11.01 -9.65
C CYS A 53 -6.78 -11.02 -11.18
N GLN A 54 -5.79 -10.36 -11.79
CA GLN A 54 -5.58 -10.35 -13.24
C GLN A 54 -4.76 -11.57 -13.72
N GLY A 55 -4.55 -12.57 -12.87
CA GLY A 55 -3.84 -13.81 -13.20
C GLY A 55 -2.32 -13.69 -13.16
N ARG A 56 -1.76 -12.64 -12.52
CA ARG A 56 -0.31 -12.61 -12.26
C ARG A 56 0.06 -13.60 -11.16
N GLU A 57 1.20 -14.25 -11.34
CA GLU A 57 1.75 -15.20 -10.36
C GLU A 57 2.76 -14.54 -9.41
N GLU A 58 3.31 -13.38 -9.78
CA GLU A 58 4.25 -12.62 -8.96
C GLU A 58 4.22 -11.12 -9.28
N THR A 59 4.71 -10.34 -8.32
CA THR A 59 4.99 -8.91 -8.44
C THR A 59 6.36 -8.63 -7.84
N SER A 60 7.38 -8.44 -8.67
CA SER A 60 8.79 -8.30 -8.25
C SER A 60 9.16 -6.90 -7.76
N THR A 61 8.30 -5.90 -7.96
CA THR A 61 8.53 -4.51 -7.57
C THR A 61 7.75 -4.13 -6.31
N HIS A 62 8.35 -3.23 -5.51
CA HIS A 62 7.74 -2.56 -4.36
C HIS A 62 7.32 -1.12 -4.69
N ALA A 63 7.67 -0.63 -5.88
CA ALA A 63 7.33 0.73 -6.30
C ALA A 63 5.85 0.80 -6.68
N ILE A 64 5.03 1.47 -5.87
CA ILE A 64 3.59 1.61 -6.10
C ILE A 64 3.27 2.28 -7.45
N THR A 65 4.14 3.17 -7.94
CA THR A 65 3.98 3.81 -9.25
C THR A 65 4.22 2.84 -10.40
N GLU A 66 5.11 1.87 -10.23
CA GLU A 66 5.35 0.78 -11.18
C GLU A 66 4.19 -0.22 -11.12
N LEU A 67 3.70 -0.57 -9.93
CA LEU A 67 2.51 -1.41 -9.77
C LEU A 67 1.28 -0.78 -10.46
N CYS A 68 1.04 0.52 -10.31
CA CYS A 68 -0.01 1.23 -11.05
C CYS A 68 0.20 1.18 -12.57
N GLN A 69 1.44 1.34 -13.03
CA GLN A 69 1.77 1.25 -14.46
C GLN A 69 1.51 -0.15 -15.05
N ILE A 70 1.70 -1.19 -14.24
CA ILE A 70 1.39 -2.57 -14.64
C ILE A 70 -0.13 -2.80 -14.59
N ALA A 71 -0.80 -2.33 -13.54
CA ALA A 71 -2.24 -2.43 -13.36
C ALA A 71 -3.01 -1.69 -14.47
N SER A 72 -2.45 -0.60 -15.00
CA SER A 72 -3.05 0.15 -16.10
C SER A 72 -3.17 -0.62 -17.41
N LYS A 73 -2.50 -1.78 -17.54
CA LYS A 73 -2.68 -2.67 -18.70
C LYS A 73 -4.05 -3.36 -18.69
N TYR A 74 -4.75 -3.34 -17.56
CA TYR A 74 -6.04 -3.99 -17.34
C TYR A 74 -7.16 -2.97 -17.07
N ASP A 75 -6.83 -1.82 -16.46
CA ASP A 75 -7.74 -0.71 -16.20
C ASP A 75 -6.99 0.63 -16.23
N ASP A 76 -7.25 1.48 -17.24
CA ASP A 76 -6.54 2.74 -17.45
C ASP A 76 -6.72 3.76 -16.31
N GLU A 77 -7.73 3.63 -15.44
CA GLU A 77 -7.90 4.51 -14.27
C GLU A 77 -6.71 4.43 -13.30
N PHE A 78 -5.93 3.33 -13.32
CA PHE A 78 -4.71 3.22 -12.53
C PHE A 78 -3.61 4.22 -12.95
N LEU A 79 -3.65 4.78 -14.18
CA LEU A 79 -2.76 5.89 -14.55
C LEU A 79 -3.11 7.18 -13.82
N GLN A 80 -4.39 7.43 -13.58
CA GLN A 80 -4.83 8.59 -12.80
C GLN A 80 -4.42 8.40 -11.33
N LEU A 81 -4.65 7.20 -10.78
CA LEU A 81 -4.23 6.86 -9.42
C LEU A 81 -2.71 7.02 -9.25
N LYS A 82 -1.90 6.59 -10.23
CA LYS A 82 -0.43 6.73 -10.20
C LYS A 82 0.01 8.16 -9.90
N SER A 83 -0.63 9.15 -10.53
CA SER A 83 -0.30 10.57 -10.34
C SER A 83 -0.67 11.10 -8.94
N GLN A 84 -1.69 10.51 -8.32
CA GLN A 84 -2.16 10.90 -6.98
C GLN A 84 -1.28 10.32 -5.88
N ILE A 85 -0.78 9.09 -6.09
CA ILE A 85 -0.05 8.34 -5.05
C ILE A 85 1.46 8.49 -5.13
N GLU A 86 2.00 9.20 -6.12
CA GLU A 86 3.45 9.40 -6.28
C GLU A 86 4.09 10.00 -5.03
N SER A 87 3.35 10.84 -4.28
CA SER A 87 3.84 11.39 -3.01
C SER A 87 4.06 10.34 -1.91
N LEU A 88 3.46 9.15 -1.99
CA LEU A 88 3.71 8.03 -1.08
C LEU A 88 5.05 7.32 -1.38
N ASN A 89 5.67 7.51 -2.55
CA ASN A 89 6.95 6.84 -2.88
C ASN A 89 8.15 7.39 -2.08
N TYR A 90 8.05 8.62 -1.54
CA TYR A 90 9.13 9.24 -0.77
C TYR A 90 9.51 8.42 0.48
N PHE A 91 8.56 7.62 1.00
CA PHE A 91 8.74 6.86 2.23
C PHE A 91 9.63 5.61 2.08
N ASN A 92 9.69 5.02 0.87
CA ASN A 92 10.62 3.91 0.56
C ASN A 92 12.10 4.34 0.61
N ILE A 93 12.38 5.64 0.46
CA ILE A 93 13.74 6.20 0.43
C ILE A 93 14.27 6.43 1.86
N VAL A 94 13.41 6.74 2.83
CA VAL A 94 13.85 7.04 4.21
C VAL A 94 14.14 5.77 5.02
N VAL A 95 13.48 4.64 4.71
CA VAL A 95 13.70 3.37 5.42
C VAL A 95 14.91 2.61 4.88
N ASN A 96 15.19 2.68 3.57
CA ASN A 96 16.41 2.14 2.97
C ASN A 96 17.62 3.03 3.31
N HIS A 97 18.26 2.74 4.46
CA HIS A 97 19.49 3.34 4.98
C HIS A 97 20.71 3.18 4.04
N SER A 98 20.66 3.69 2.82
CA SER A 98 21.76 3.55 1.85
C SER A 98 22.58 4.84 1.64
N ASN A 99 22.28 5.92 2.37
CA ASN A 99 23.17 7.09 2.39
C ASN A 99 23.26 7.71 3.80
N PRO A 100 24.24 7.31 4.64
CA PRO A 100 24.39 7.82 6.00
C PRO A 100 24.97 9.24 6.10
N ILE A 101 25.24 9.91 4.97
CA ILE A 101 26.17 11.04 4.95
C ILE A 101 25.51 12.37 5.35
N GLU A 102 24.17 12.50 5.40
CA GLU A 102 23.53 13.78 5.76
C GLU A 102 22.26 13.76 6.64
N SER A 103 21.61 12.64 6.93
CA SER A 103 20.23 12.68 7.45
C SER A 103 20.07 12.20 8.91
N GLY A 104 19.34 12.97 9.71
CA GLY A 104 18.98 12.67 11.12
C GLY A 104 18.13 11.42 11.32
N LEU A 105 17.47 11.29 12.48
CA LEU A 105 16.61 10.13 12.78
C LEU A 105 15.37 10.13 11.88
N PRO A 106 14.96 9.00 11.26
CA PRO A 106 13.73 8.89 10.44
C PRO A 106 12.48 9.52 11.06
N SER A 107 12.31 9.34 12.37
CA SER A 107 11.23 9.91 13.17
C SER A 107 11.18 11.45 13.18
N THR A 108 12.27 12.12 12.79
CA THR A 108 12.36 13.59 12.74
C THR A 108 12.04 14.19 11.38
N PHE A 109 11.86 13.36 10.34
CA PHE A 109 11.57 13.83 8.98
C PHE A 109 10.09 13.96 8.67
N PHE A 110 9.23 13.30 9.43
CA PHE A 110 7.81 13.24 9.15
C PHE A 110 7.00 14.01 10.18
N SER A 111 6.16 14.92 9.68
CA SER A 111 5.22 15.66 10.50
C SER A 111 3.90 14.91 10.64
N GLN A 112 3.07 15.36 11.58
CA GLN A 112 1.69 14.91 11.67
C GLN A 112 0.92 15.14 10.36
N ALA A 113 1.17 16.25 9.65
CA ALA A 113 0.49 16.57 8.40
C ALA A 113 0.86 15.57 7.29
N ASP A 114 2.12 15.12 7.24
CA ASP A 114 2.56 14.08 6.30
C ASP A 114 1.85 12.76 6.60
N ALA A 115 1.81 12.37 7.87
CA ALA A 115 1.12 11.16 8.32
C ALA A 115 -0.39 11.18 8.00
N GLU A 116 -1.06 12.31 8.19
CA GLU A 116 -2.49 12.47 7.89
C GLU A 116 -2.78 12.41 6.39
N LYS A 117 -1.93 13.04 5.58
CA LYS A 117 -1.99 12.93 4.13
C LYS A 117 -1.77 11.48 3.69
N ALA A 118 -0.77 10.81 4.25
CA ALA A 118 -0.46 9.42 3.91
C ALA A 118 -1.61 8.47 4.23
N ILE A 119 -2.25 8.60 5.41
CA ILE A 119 -3.44 7.82 5.78
C ILE A 119 -4.58 8.04 4.78
N THR A 120 -4.82 9.30 4.41
CA THR A 120 -5.91 9.65 3.49
C THR A 120 -5.68 9.01 2.13
N THR A 121 -4.48 9.16 1.57
CA THR A 121 -4.12 8.56 0.28
C THR A 121 -4.13 7.02 0.34
N ALA A 122 -3.65 6.40 1.41
CA ALA A 122 -3.71 4.96 1.59
C ALA A 122 -5.16 4.45 1.59
N LYS A 123 -6.08 5.20 2.20
CA LYS A 123 -7.52 4.86 2.18
C LYS A 123 -8.10 4.95 0.78
N GLU A 124 -7.78 6.01 0.05
CA GLU A 124 -8.23 6.20 -1.33
C GLU A 124 -7.78 5.03 -2.21
N VAL A 125 -6.52 4.60 -2.11
CA VAL A 125 -6.00 3.43 -2.85
C VAL A 125 -6.72 2.15 -2.44
N LEU A 126 -6.88 1.93 -1.13
CA LEU A 126 -7.53 0.72 -0.61
C LEU A 126 -8.96 0.60 -1.13
N ASP A 127 -9.73 1.69 -1.09
CA ASP A 127 -11.12 1.74 -1.60
C ASP A 127 -11.18 1.61 -3.12
N PHE A 128 -10.29 2.31 -3.82
CA PHE A 128 -10.17 2.25 -5.28
C PHE A 128 -9.95 0.82 -5.75
N VAL A 129 -9.00 0.11 -5.13
CA VAL A 129 -8.74 -1.30 -5.42
C VAL A 129 -9.93 -2.17 -5.03
N LYS A 130 -10.49 -1.98 -3.82
CA LYS A 130 -11.62 -2.78 -3.31
C LYS A 130 -12.78 -2.83 -4.29
N SER A 131 -13.10 -1.71 -4.92
CA SER A 131 -14.18 -1.60 -5.91
C SER A 131 -13.96 -2.40 -7.20
N ARG A 132 -12.73 -2.89 -7.43
CA ARG A 132 -12.29 -3.61 -8.64
C ARG A 132 -11.99 -5.08 -8.39
N LEU A 133 -12.15 -5.56 -7.16
CA LEU A 133 -11.91 -6.96 -6.83
C LEU A 133 -13.12 -7.82 -7.21
N PRO A 134 -12.91 -9.04 -7.75
CA PRO A 134 -13.99 -9.96 -8.10
C PRO A 134 -14.54 -10.71 -6.88
N PHE A 135 -14.14 -10.36 -5.66
CA PHE A 135 -14.59 -10.96 -4.41
C PHE A 135 -14.91 -9.87 -3.41
N ASN A 136 -15.85 -10.16 -2.51
CA ASN A 136 -16.11 -9.30 -1.37
C ASN A 136 -15.13 -9.64 -0.23
N PRO A 137 -14.29 -8.69 0.23
CA PRO A 137 -13.36 -8.93 1.34
C PRO A 137 -14.06 -9.34 2.64
N ALA A 138 -15.34 -8.98 2.82
CA ALA A 138 -16.12 -9.34 4.00
C ALA A 138 -16.59 -10.81 4.04
N ASP A 139 -16.54 -11.55 2.92
CA ASP A 139 -17.03 -12.93 2.84
C ASP A 139 -16.11 -13.95 3.53
N ASN A 140 -14.98 -13.50 4.08
CA ASN A 140 -14.05 -14.38 4.78
C ASN A 140 -13.40 -13.59 5.93
N PRO A 141 -14.18 -13.33 7.00
CA PRO A 141 -13.74 -12.55 8.14
C PRO A 141 -12.60 -13.25 8.86
N ILE A 142 -11.72 -12.44 9.46
CA ILE A 142 -10.67 -12.91 10.36
C ILE A 142 -11.37 -13.63 11.52
N ALA A 143 -10.94 -14.85 11.85
CA ALA A 143 -11.19 -15.37 13.18
C ALA A 143 -10.37 -14.49 14.13
N ASP A 144 -11.06 -13.68 14.92
CA ASP A 144 -10.47 -12.79 15.95
C ASP A 144 -9.47 -13.55 16.85
#